data_AF-A0A5D4KF84-F1
#
_entry.id   AF-A0A5D4KF84-F1
#
_cell.length_a   1.000
_cell.length_b   1.000
_cell.length_c   1.000
_cell.angle_alpha   90.00
_cell.angle_beta   90.00
_cell.angle_gamma   90.00
#
_symmetry.space_group_name_H-M   'P 1'
#
loop_
_entity.id
_entity.type
_entity.pdbx_description
1 polymer ?
#
loop_
_entity_poly.entity_id
_entity_poly.type
_entity_poly.pdbx_seq_one_letter_code
_entity_poly.pdbx_strand_id
1 'polypeptide(L)'
;MRNYILTTFIAFITLAASQLLMNIEPVTMVNKLFYWGLISLLFGAGFYIFQTGFLNLFFGGFKRLTTVVVPRSRSLERTDRQLKEDVKLNEWKEAVCTKSKQLFLGIGSGMALFSVFGLLFI
;
A
#
# COMPACT_ATOMS: atom_id res chain seq x y z
N MET A 1 -7.75 12.53 -2.65
CA MET A 1 -7.05 13.59 -1.89
C MET A 1 -7.68 13.80 -0.52
N ARG A 2 -8.94 14.25 -0.39
CA ARG A 2 -9.59 14.51 0.91
C ARG A 2 -9.51 13.35 1.90
N ASN A 3 -9.83 12.13 1.46
CA ASN A 3 -9.81 10.95 2.32
C ASN A 3 -8.40 10.56 2.80
N TYR A 4 -7.37 10.87 2.02
CA TYR A 4 -5.97 10.63 2.40
C TYR A 4 -5.53 11.60 3.50
N ILE A 5 -5.85 12.89 3.37
CA ILE A 5 -5.51 13.90 4.38
C ILE A 5 -6.24 13.61 5.70
N LEU A 6 -7.48 13.10 5.62
CA LEU A 6 -8.22 12.68 6.82
C LEU A 6 -7.57 11.47 7.50
N THR A 7 -7.16 10.45 6.75
CA THR A 7 -6.51 9.27 7.34
C THR A 7 -5.16 9.62 7.97
N THR A 8 -4.40 10.53 7.37
CA THR A 8 -3.13 11.01 7.96
C THR A 8 -3.36 11.78 9.26
N PHE A 9 -4.34 12.68 9.29
CA PHE A 9 -4.67 13.46 10.49
C PHE A 9 -5.19 12.58 11.63
N ILE A 10 -6.10 11.65 11.32
CA ILE A 10 -6.64 10.72 12.32
C ILE A 10 -5.52 9.86 12.90
N ALA A 11 -4.65 9.29 12.07
CA ALA A 11 -3.51 8.50 12.52
C ALA A 11 -2.60 9.30 13.46
N PHE A 12 -2.29 10.55 13.10
CA PHE A 12 -1.47 11.45 13.92
C PHE A 12 -2.11 11.74 15.28
N ILE A 13 -3.41 12.06 15.31
CA ILE A 13 -4.15 12.34 16.55
C ILE A 13 -4.21 11.10 17.45
N THR A 14 -4.48 9.92 16.88
CA THR A 14 -4.51 8.67 17.66
C THR A 14 -3.16 8.34 18.28
N LEU A 15 -2.05 8.61 17.56
CA LEU A 15 -0.70 8.39 18.08
C LEU A 15 -0.34 9.40 19.18
N ALA A 16 -0.69 10.67 18.99
CA ALA A 16 -0.53 11.71 20.02
C ALA A 16 -1.28 11.37 21.32
N ALA A 17 -2.55 10.93 21.20
CA ALA A 17 -3.35 10.48 22.34
C ALA A 17 -2.73 9.24 23.02
N SER A 18 -2.19 8.29 22.25
CA SER A 18 -1.55 7.09 22.81
C SER A 18 -0.27 7.42 23.60
N GLN A 19 0.51 8.42 23.15
CA GLN A 19 1.70 8.87 23.87
C GLN A 19 1.34 9.51 25.22
N LEU A 20 0.27 10.29 25.27
CA LEU A 20 -0.23 10.89 26.52
C LEU A 20 -0.70 9.84 27.54
N LEU A 21 -1.26 8.71 27.08
CA LEU A 21 -1.80 7.66 27.95
C LEU A 21 -0.73 6.68 28.45
N MET A 22 0.26 6.32 27.64
CA MET A 22 1.15 5.19 27.94
C MET A 22 2.46 5.57 28.63
N ASN A 23 2.79 6.86 28.77
CA ASN A 23 3.99 7.36 29.46
C ASN A 23 5.29 6.63 29.05
N ILE A 24 5.36 6.25 27.76
CA ILE A 24 6.49 5.53 27.18
C ILE A 24 7.63 6.52 26.95
N GLU A 25 8.86 6.06 27.14
CA GLU A 25 10.05 6.85 26.86
C GLU A 25 10.02 7.38 25.41
N PRO A 26 10.03 8.71 25.22
CA PRO A 26 9.64 9.33 23.95
C PRO A 26 10.59 8.93 22.81
N VAL A 27 11.88 8.76 23.09
CA VAL A 27 12.89 8.32 22.11
C VAL A 27 12.59 6.93 21.54
N THR A 28 12.20 5.98 22.41
CA THR A 28 11.92 4.60 21.96
C THR A 28 10.65 4.53 21.11
N MET A 29 9.65 5.35 21.44
CA MET A 29 8.39 5.43 20.69
C MET A 29 8.59 6.07 19.32
N VAL A 30 9.35 7.17 19.25
CA VAL A 30 9.71 7.86 17.99
C VAL A 30 10.40 6.91 17.01
N ASN A 31 11.39 6.14 17.49
CA ASN A 31 12.12 5.19 16.63
C ASN A 31 11.23 4.04 16.12
N LYS A 32 10.41 3.45 16.99
CA LYS A 32 9.48 2.39 16.60
C LYS A 32 8.45 2.88 15.59
N LEU A 33 7.88 4.07 15.80
CA LEU A 33 6.91 4.67 14.90
C LEU A 33 7.53 5.04 13.54
N PHE A 34 8.77 5.52 13.52
CA PHE A 34 9.49 5.77 12.28
C PHE A 34 9.64 4.51 11.43
N TYR A 35 10.09 3.42 12.07
CA TYR A 35 10.33 2.15 11.40
C TYR A 35 9.04 1.53 10.84
N TRP A 36 7.97 1.50 11.66
CA TRP A 36 6.66 1.02 11.22
C TRP A 36 6.03 1.93 10.15
N GLY A 37 6.23 3.25 10.27
CA GLY A 37 5.82 4.22 9.26
C GLY A 37 6.49 3.95 7.91
N LEU A 38 7.80 3.70 7.89
CA LEU A 38 8.56 3.33 6.70
C LEU A 38 8.06 2.02 6.07
N ILE A 39 7.85 0.97 6.87
CA ILE A 39 7.31 -0.30 6.37
C ILE A 39 5.94 -0.08 5.71
N SER A 40 5.07 0.66 6.37
CA SER A 40 3.72 0.95 5.85
C SER A 40 3.78 1.75 4.54
N LEU A 41 4.66 2.75 4.45
CA LEU A 41 4.89 3.50 3.21
C LEU A 41 5.40 2.60 2.08
N LEU A 42 6.28 1.64 2.40
CA LEU A 42 6.82 0.69 1.43
C LEU A 42 5.72 -0.21 0.84
N PHE A 43 4.82 -0.72 1.69
CA PHE A 43 3.63 -1.43 1.22
C PHE A 43 2.71 -0.55 0.37
N GLY A 44 2.44 0.69 0.81
CA GLY A 44 1.63 1.65 0.06
C GLY A 44 2.20 1.97 -1.33
N ALA A 45 3.52 2.13 -1.42
CA ALA A 45 4.24 2.28 -2.68
C ALA A 45 4.16 1.02 -3.54
N GLY A 46 4.26 -0.18 -2.94
CA GLY A 46 4.07 -1.45 -3.62
C GLY A 46 2.68 -1.58 -4.26
N PHE A 47 1.62 -1.24 -3.52
CA PHE A 47 0.26 -1.21 -4.05
C PHE A 47 0.11 -0.19 -5.20
N TYR A 48 0.79 0.95 -5.11
CA TYR A 48 0.78 1.92 -6.19
C TYR A 48 1.43 1.37 -7.46
N ILE A 49 2.61 0.75 -7.35
CA ILE A 49 3.30 0.11 -8.48
C ILE A 49 2.43 -0.99 -9.08
N PHE A 50 1.76 -1.79 -8.24
CA PHE A 50 0.85 -2.83 -8.69
C PHE A 50 -0.34 -2.25 -9.47
N GLN A 51 -0.96 -1.18 -8.98
CA GLN A 51 -2.08 -0.50 -9.63
C GLN A 51 -1.67 0.15 -10.96
N THR A 52 -0.47 0.73 -11.05
CA THR A 52 0.02 1.34 -12.29
C THR A 52 0.26 0.33 -13.41
N GLY A 53 0.25 -0.98 -13.11
CA GLY A 53 0.52 -2.01 -14.08
C GLY A 53 1.99 -2.04 -14.53
N PHE A 54 2.90 -1.37 -13.83
CA PHE A 54 4.34 -1.41 -14.11
C PHE A 54 4.85 -2.86 -14.20
N LEU A 55 4.41 -3.72 -13.27
CA LEU A 55 4.76 -5.12 -13.27
C LEU A 55 4.14 -5.90 -14.43
N ASN A 56 3.04 -5.44 -15.04
CA ASN A 56 2.48 -6.09 -16.23
C ASN A 56 3.43 -5.99 -17.43
N LEU A 57 4.27 -4.96 -17.50
CA LEU A 57 5.30 -4.86 -18.55
C LEU A 57 6.35 -5.97 -18.38
N PHE A 58 6.81 -6.17 -17.15
CA PHE A 58 7.74 -7.25 -16.77
C PHE A 58 7.11 -8.63 -17.00
N PHE A 59 5.92 -8.85 -16.44
CA PHE A 59 5.21 -10.12 -16.61
C PHE A 59 4.82 -10.39 -18.06
N GLY A 60 4.54 -9.36 -18.86
CA GLY A 60 4.28 -9.50 -20.30
C GLY A 60 5.49 -10.04 -21.06
N GLY A 61 6.70 -9.54 -20.74
CA GLY A 61 7.96 -10.09 -21.25
C GLY A 61 8.19 -11.54 -20.83
N PHE A 62 8.00 -11.85 -19.54
CA PHE A 62 8.07 -13.22 -19.04
C PHE A 62 7.04 -14.14 -19.69
N LYS A 63 5.81 -13.66 -19.92
CA LYS A 63 4.75 -14.44 -20.57
C LYS A 63 5.16 -14.83 -22.00
N ARG A 64 5.79 -13.93 -22.75
CA ARG A 64 6.31 -14.24 -24.09
C ARG A 64 7.40 -15.32 -24.03
N LEU A 65 8.34 -15.22 -23.11
CA LEU A 65 9.38 -16.22 -22.88
C LEU A 65 8.80 -17.59 -22.48
N THR A 66 7.83 -17.63 -21.58
CA THR A 66 7.22 -18.88 -21.14
C THR A 66 6.31 -19.51 -22.19
N THR A 67 5.70 -18.72 -23.09
CA THR A 67 4.91 -19.27 -24.21
C THR A 67 5.79 -20.00 -25.23
N VAL A 68 7.09 -19.67 -25.30
CA VAL A 68 8.08 -20.42 -26.12
C VAL A 68 8.40 -21.78 -25.50
N VAL A 69 8.38 -21.89 -24.17
CA VAL A 69 8.74 -23.12 -23.44
C VAL A 69 7.52 -24.01 -23.15
N VAL A 70 6.36 -23.42 -22.88
CA VAL A 70 5.12 -24.12 -22.52
C VAL A 70 3.98 -23.65 -23.43
N PRO A 71 3.44 -24.52 -24.30
CA PRO A 71 2.31 -24.16 -25.14
C PRO A 71 1.06 -23.90 -24.28
N ARG A 72 0.40 -22.78 -24.55
CA ARG A 72 -0.78 -22.32 -23.78
C ARG A 72 -1.99 -23.21 -24.09
N SER A 73 -2.69 -23.70 -23.06
CA SER A 73 -3.91 -24.51 -23.28
C SER A 73 -5.13 -23.65 -23.65
N ARG A 74 -6.02 -24.20 -24.48
CA ARG A 74 -7.30 -23.54 -24.84
C ARG A 74 -8.21 -23.25 -23.64
N SER A 75 -8.11 -24.04 -22.56
CA SER A 75 -8.87 -23.81 -21.33
C SER A 75 -8.37 -22.56 -20.59
N LEU A 76 -7.05 -22.38 -20.48
CA LEU A 76 -6.45 -21.18 -19.89
C LEU A 76 -6.83 -19.90 -20.64
N GLU A 77 -6.89 -19.97 -21.98
CA GLU A 77 -7.23 -18.82 -22.81
C GLU A 77 -8.71 -18.41 -22.67
N ARG A 78 -9.61 -19.39 -22.53
CA ARG A 78 -11.04 -19.14 -22.24
C ARG A 78 -11.24 -18.50 -20.86
N THR A 79 -10.55 -18.99 -19.84
CA THR A 79 -10.63 -18.42 -18.49
C THR A 79 -10.06 -17.00 -18.45
N ASP A 80 -8.93 -16.74 -19.12
CA ASP A 80 -8.32 -15.40 -19.19
C ASP A 80 -9.23 -14.39 -19.92
N ARG A 81 -10.01 -14.86 -20.91
CA ARG A 81 -11.01 -14.04 -21.62
C ARG A 81 -12.21 -13.71 -20.73
N GLN A 82 -12.77 -14.71 -20.05
CA GLN A 82 -13.86 -14.52 -19.09
C GLN A 82 -13.46 -13.58 -17.94
N LEU A 83 -12.23 -13.70 -17.43
CA LEU A 83 -11.73 -12.83 -16.36
C LEU A 83 -11.58 -11.37 -16.79
N LYS A 84 -11.33 -11.11 -18.08
CA LYS A 84 -11.22 -9.75 -18.63
C LYS A 84 -12.58 -9.12 -18.90
N GLU A 85 -13.58 -9.93 -19.22
CA GLU A 85 -14.95 -9.49 -19.49
C GLU A 85 -15.74 -9.23 -18.20
N ASP A 86 -15.25 -9.72 -17.05
CA ASP A 86 -15.88 -9.52 -15.75
C ASP A 86 -15.56 -8.12 -15.17
N VAL A 87 -16.37 -7.13 -15.58
CA VAL A 87 -16.26 -5.72 -15.17
C VAL A 87 -16.28 -5.58 -13.64
N LYS A 88 -17.14 -6.33 -12.96
CA LYS A 88 -17.31 -6.27 -11.51
C LYS A 88 -16.04 -6.68 -10.76
N LEU A 89 -15.33 -7.68 -11.28
CA LEU A 89 -14.08 -8.15 -10.67
C LEU A 89 -12.96 -7.10 -10.80
N ASN A 90 -12.88 -6.43 -11.95
CA ASN A 90 -11.90 -5.38 -12.16
C ASN A 90 -12.19 -4.14 -11.29
N GLU A 91 -13.45 -3.70 -11.22
CA GLU A 91 -13.86 -2.60 -10.34
C GLU A 91 -13.55 -2.90 -8.87
N TRP A 92 -13.82 -4.14 -8.42
CA TRP A 92 -13.49 -4.55 -7.06
C TRP A 92 -11.98 -4.52 -6.80
N LYS A 93 -11.16 -5.07 -7.71
CA LYS A 93 -9.69 -5.04 -7.58
C LYS A 93 -9.15 -3.62 -7.51
N GLU A 94 -9.65 -2.74 -8.37
CA GLU A 94 -9.23 -1.34 -8.40
C GLU A 94 -9.66 -0.59 -7.15
N ALA A 95 -10.88 -0.82 -6.67
CA ALA A 95 -11.38 -0.24 -5.43
C ALA A 95 -10.58 -0.70 -4.21
N VAL A 96 -10.26 -2.00 -4.11
CA VAL A 96 -9.43 -2.55 -3.04
C VAL A 96 -8.01 -1.99 -3.11
N CYS A 97 -7.36 -1.99 -4.28
CA CYS A 97 -6.02 -1.42 -4.42
C CYS A 97 -5.98 0.07 -4.06
N THR A 98 -6.98 0.83 -4.48
CA THR A 98 -7.08 2.27 -4.20
C THR A 98 -7.27 2.52 -2.72
N LYS A 99 -8.17 1.78 -2.04
CA LYS A 99 -8.38 1.92 -0.60
C LYS A 99 -7.16 1.49 0.20
N SER A 100 -6.56 0.34 -0.12
CA SER A 100 -5.36 -0.16 0.54
C SER A 100 -4.19 0.81 0.38
N LYS A 101 -3.92 1.30 -0.84
CA LYS A 101 -2.90 2.32 -1.10
C LYS A 101 -3.13 3.56 -0.22
N GLN A 102 -4.35 4.08 -0.17
CA GLN A 102 -4.67 5.27 0.63
C GLN A 102 -4.48 5.04 2.13
N LEU A 103 -4.83 3.87 2.64
CA LEU A 103 -4.65 3.52 4.05
C LEU A 103 -3.17 3.39 4.42
N PHE A 104 -2.40 2.58 3.68
CA PHE A 104 -0.98 2.35 3.95
C PHE A 104 -0.15 3.64 3.83
N LEU A 105 -0.35 4.40 2.75
CA LEU A 105 0.35 5.68 2.58
C LEU A 105 -0.09 6.69 3.65
N GLY A 106 -1.37 6.71 4.02
CA GLY A 106 -1.89 7.66 5.00
C GLY A 106 -1.35 7.39 6.39
N ILE A 107 -1.51 6.16 6.87
CA ILE A 107 -1.00 5.73 8.17
C ILE A 107 0.53 5.87 8.22
N GLY A 108 1.22 5.42 7.17
CA GLY A 108 2.69 5.47 7.11
C GLY A 108 3.23 6.90 7.18
N SER A 109 2.65 7.82 6.41
CA SER A 109 3.03 9.23 6.49
C SER A 109 2.66 9.89 7.82
N GLY A 110 1.53 9.53 8.43
CA GLY A 110 1.15 10.01 9.77
C GLY A 110 2.14 9.57 10.84
N MET A 111 2.56 8.30 10.82
CA MET A 111 3.59 7.76 11.72
C MET A 111 4.95 8.42 11.52
N ALA A 112 5.38 8.61 10.26
CA ALA A 112 6.66 9.25 9.95
C ALA A 112 6.67 10.72 10.38
N LEU A 113 5.60 11.47 10.11
CA LEU A 113 5.46 12.86 10.52
C LEU A 113 5.45 13.00 12.04
N PHE A 114 4.71 12.12 12.74
CA PHE A 114 4.68 12.12 14.20
C PHE A 114 6.07 11.85 14.80
N SER A 115 6.81 10.91 14.22
CA SER A 115 8.18 10.63 14.63
C SER A 115 9.11 11.83 14.45
N VAL A 116 9.08 12.48 13.28
CA VAL A 116 9.89 13.69 13.02
C VAL A 116 9.51 14.84 13.95
N PHE A 117 8.21 15.08 14.15
CA PHE A 117 7.73 16.08 15.10
C PHE A 117 8.19 15.74 16.53
N GLY A 118 8.03 14.49 16.97
CA GLY A 118 8.47 14.05 18.29
C GLY A 118 9.95 14.28 18.51
N LEU A 119 10.80 14.05 17.50
CA LEU A 119 12.25 14.27 17.58
C LEU A 119 12.60 15.77 17.73
N LEU A 120 11.83 16.68 17.13
CA LEU A 120 12.06 18.14 17.26
C LEU A 120 11.73 18.69 18.66
N PHE A 121 10.92 17.98 19.44
CA PHE A 121 10.46 18.40 20.77
C PHE A 121 11.07 17.57 21.91
N ILE A 122 11.95 16.60 21.59
CA ILE A 122 12.82 15.87 22.53
C ILE A 122 14.14 16.63 22.64
#